data_AF-A0A661QJP4-F1
#
_entry.id   AF-A0A661QJP4-F1
#
_cell.length_a   1.000
_cell.length_b   1.000
_cell.length_c   1.000
_cell.angle_alpha   90.00
_cell.angle_beta   90.00
_cell.angle_gamma   90.00
#
_symmetry.space_group_name_H-M   'P 1'
#
loop_
_entity.id
_entity.type
_entity.pdbx_description
1 polymer ?
#
loop_
_entity_poly.entity_id
_entity_poly.type
_entity_poly.pdbx_seq_one_letter_code
_entity_poly.pdbx_strand_id
1 'polypeptide(L)'
;MQSPFTAEFAMMSPEQFVADILIAKLHVRSLVVGYNYSFGKGRGGNTEFLKACGEKQGFSVKVMPPVGADGLPYSSTRIRTMIAAGDVAGVVRLLGRQYNLEGRVVPGDQRGRELGFPTANLETEKELLPASGVYAVKVRHGSQEYGGVVNIGTRPTFGDNPSTIEVHLLDFTGQLYNQNLRIYFVERLRGEQKFLNVEGLVDAISADVLRARQILQPVQIIQYREYLSLK
;
A
#
# COMPACT_ATOMS: atom_id res chain seq x y z
N MET A 1 -15.12 0.19 17.31
CA MET A 1 -16.37 0.00 16.55
C MET A 1 -16.07 0.23 15.08
N GLN A 2 -16.43 -0.70 14.21
CA GLN A 2 -16.42 -0.48 12.76
C GLN A 2 -17.88 -0.32 12.32
N SER A 3 -18.18 0.74 11.55
CA SER A 3 -19.53 0.96 11.01
C SER A 3 -19.46 0.76 9.50
N PRO A 4 -20.13 -0.26 8.93
CA PRO A 4 -20.24 -0.38 7.49
C PRO A 4 -21.00 0.83 6.92
N PHE A 5 -20.59 1.31 5.75
CA PHE A 5 -21.25 2.42 5.06
C PHE A 5 -22.48 1.89 4.30
N THR A 6 -23.53 1.52 5.03
CA THR A 6 -24.79 1.01 4.46
C THR A 6 -25.61 2.13 3.84
N ALA A 7 -26.60 1.78 3.01
CA ALA A 7 -27.55 2.75 2.45
C ALA A 7 -28.28 3.56 3.54
N GLU A 8 -28.65 2.89 4.64
CA GLU A 8 -29.23 3.54 5.82
C GLU A 8 -28.25 4.56 6.44
N PHE A 9 -27.00 4.17 6.66
CA PHE A 9 -25.97 5.05 7.20
C PHE A 9 -25.71 6.26 6.28
N ALA A 10 -25.70 6.04 4.95
CA ALA A 10 -25.49 7.10 3.97
C ALA A 10 -26.65 8.12 3.93
N MET A 11 -27.85 7.73 4.36
CA MET A 11 -29.05 8.57 4.39
C MET A 11 -29.21 9.36 5.70
N MET A 12 -28.41 9.05 6.72
CA MET A 12 -28.42 9.72 8.02
C MET A 12 -28.07 11.21 7.88
N SER A 13 -28.89 12.10 8.45
CA SER A 13 -28.58 13.52 8.46
C SER A 13 -27.36 13.83 9.36
N PRO A 14 -26.69 14.98 9.17
CA PRO A 14 -25.63 15.42 10.07
C PRO A 14 -26.07 15.48 11.55
N GLU A 15 -27.29 15.95 11.83
CA GLU A 15 -27.87 16.03 13.17
C GLU A 15 -28.06 14.64 13.78
N GLN A 16 -28.64 13.71 13.02
CA GLN A 16 -28.82 12.31 13.45
C GLN A 16 -27.48 11.65 13.73
N PHE A 17 -26.47 11.88 12.87
CA PHE A 17 -25.14 11.34 13.09
C PHE A 17 -24.53 11.84 14.41
N VAL A 18 -24.67 13.13 14.72
CA VAL A 18 -24.18 13.66 16.01
C VAL A 18 -24.94 13.05 17.18
N ALA A 19 -26.27 13.08 17.16
CA ALA A 19 -27.10 12.61 18.27
C ALA A 19 -26.94 11.11 18.52
N ASP A 20 -27.12 10.30 17.47
CA ASP A 20 -27.22 8.84 17.60
C ASP A 20 -25.84 8.20 17.70
N ILE A 21 -24.86 8.67 16.92
CA ILE A 21 -23.54 8.06 16.85
C ILE A 21 -22.57 8.71 17.83
N LEU A 22 -22.36 10.02 17.75
CA LEU A 22 -21.33 10.68 18.56
C LEU A 22 -21.71 10.77 20.04
N ILE A 23 -22.96 11.13 20.35
CA ILE A 23 -23.42 11.30 21.73
C ILE A 23 -23.95 9.99 22.30
N ALA A 24 -25.05 9.45 21.77
CA ALA A 24 -25.74 8.33 22.40
C ALA A 24 -24.93 7.03 22.36
N LYS A 25 -24.22 6.75 21.26
CA LYS A 25 -23.45 5.51 21.12
C LYS A 25 -22.02 5.62 21.62
N LEU A 26 -21.29 6.66 21.20
CA LEU A 26 -19.85 6.80 21.48
C LEU A 26 -19.54 7.64 22.72
N HIS A 27 -20.48 8.44 23.23
CA HIS A 27 -20.30 9.33 24.38
C HIS A 27 -19.05 10.22 24.23
N VAL A 28 -18.85 10.79 23.03
CA VAL A 28 -17.67 11.57 22.67
C VAL A 28 -17.54 12.80 23.57
N ARG A 29 -16.35 12.99 24.17
CA ARG A 29 -15.98 14.23 24.89
C ARG A 29 -15.05 15.11 24.08
N SER A 30 -14.27 14.52 23.18
CA SER A 30 -13.36 15.22 22.29
C SER A 30 -13.28 14.50 20.96
N LEU A 31 -13.42 15.27 19.89
CA LEU A 31 -13.39 14.80 18.51
C LEU A 31 -12.23 15.48 17.79
N VAL A 32 -11.38 14.68 17.12
CA VAL A 32 -10.30 15.19 16.27
C VAL A 32 -10.58 14.80 14.83
N VAL A 33 -10.65 15.78 13.93
CA VAL A 33 -10.95 15.58 12.50
C VAL A 33 -9.96 16.34 11.64
N GLY A 34 -9.77 15.90 10.39
CA GLY A 34 -9.02 16.66 9.40
C GLY A 34 -9.80 17.87 8.86
N TYR A 35 -9.09 18.87 8.35
CA TYR A 35 -9.66 20.08 7.76
C TYR A 35 -10.69 19.86 6.65
N ASN A 36 -10.63 18.73 5.93
CA ASN A 36 -11.51 18.38 4.83
C ASN A 36 -12.61 17.38 5.21
N TYR A 37 -12.85 17.19 6.51
CA TYR A 37 -13.85 16.25 7.01
C TYR A 37 -15.27 16.70 6.68
N SER A 38 -16.07 15.76 6.19
CA SER A 38 -17.48 15.95 5.87
C SER A 38 -18.25 14.67 6.16
N PHE A 39 -19.51 14.79 6.56
CA PHE A 39 -20.32 13.65 6.98
C PHE A 39 -21.82 13.93 6.78
N GLY A 40 -22.64 12.92 7.07
CA GLY A 40 -24.09 12.97 6.86
C GLY A 40 -24.47 12.95 5.38
N LYS A 41 -25.77 12.79 5.15
CA LYS A 41 -26.38 12.70 3.81
C LYS A 41 -25.94 13.88 2.95
N GLY A 42 -25.45 13.57 1.75
CA GLY A 42 -25.01 14.57 0.78
C GLY A 42 -23.83 15.44 1.24
N ARG A 43 -23.04 14.99 2.23
CA ARG A 43 -21.95 15.78 2.84
C ARG A 43 -22.44 17.07 3.51
N GLY A 44 -23.68 17.08 4.02
CA GLY A 44 -24.29 18.26 4.65
C GLY A 44 -23.63 18.69 5.95
N GLY A 45 -22.88 17.80 6.61
CA GLY A 45 -22.11 18.09 7.81
C GLY A 45 -20.65 18.39 7.49
N ASN A 46 -20.09 19.41 8.12
CA ASN A 46 -18.69 19.85 7.98
C ASN A 46 -18.07 20.17 9.36
N THR A 47 -16.86 20.72 9.37
CA THR A 47 -16.16 21.03 10.61
C THR A 47 -16.79 22.15 11.42
N GLU A 48 -17.38 23.13 10.75
CA GLU A 48 -18.10 24.26 11.34
C GLU A 48 -19.37 23.79 12.03
N PHE A 49 -20.14 22.91 11.37
CA PHE A 49 -21.30 22.25 11.93
C PHE A 49 -20.93 21.46 13.20
N LEU A 50 -19.85 20.68 13.15
CA LEU A 50 -19.39 19.92 14.31
C LEU A 50 -19.03 20.81 15.50
N LYS A 51 -18.34 21.94 15.27
CA LYS A 51 -18.00 22.89 16.33
C LYS A 51 -19.26 23.45 16.98
N ALA A 52 -20.23 23.89 16.18
CA ALA A 52 -21.51 24.42 16.67
C ALA A 52 -22.31 23.37 17.46
N CYS A 53 -22.32 22.11 17.00
CA CYS A 53 -22.92 21.01 17.76
C CYS A 53 -22.16 20.72 19.06
N GLY A 54 -20.83 20.74 19.03
CA GLY A 54 -19.97 20.51 20.17
C GLY A 54 -20.19 21.51 21.30
N GLU A 55 -20.31 22.79 20.96
CA GLU A 55 -20.64 23.87 21.90
C GLU A 55 -21.99 23.65 22.59
N LYS A 56 -23.00 23.14 21.87
CA LYS A 56 -24.34 22.88 22.39
C LYS A 56 -24.44 21.58 23.19
N GLN A 57 -23.69 20.55 22.80
CA GLN A 57 -23.86 19.18 23.30
C GLN A 57 -22.72 18.72 24.21
N GLY A 58 -21.77 19.59 24.54
CA GLY A 58 -20.76 19.35 25.57
C GLY A 58 -19.55 18.52 25.11
N PHE A 59 -19.18 18.57 23.84
CA PHE A 59 -17.96 17.94 23.32
C PHE A 59 -17.06 18.94 22.59
N SER A 60 -15.75 18.75 22.68
CA SER A 60 -14.76 19.58 21.99
C SER A 60 -14.46 19.06 20.59
N VAL A 61 -14.17 19.96 19.65
CA VAL A 61 -13.76 19.59 18.28
C VAL A 61 -12.43 20.25 17.94
N LYS A 62 -11.41 19.43 17.69
CA LYS A 62 -10.11 19.86 17.20
C LYS A 62 -9.99 19.54 15.72
N VAL A 63 -9.88 20.58 14.90
CA VAL A 63 -9.64 20.43 13.46
C VAL A 63 -8.14 20.47 13.22
N MET A 64 -7.60 19.38 12.68
CA MET A 64 -6.19 19.30 12.30
C MET A 64 -5.98 20.00 10.96
N PRO A 65 -4.99 20.91 10.86
CA PRO A 65 -4.64 21.52 9.59
C PRO A 65 -4.14 20.47 8.58
N PRO A 66 -4.15 20.78 7.27
CA PRO A 66 -3.51 19.92 6.29
C PRO A 66 -2.05 19.68 6.67
N VAL A 67 -1.63 18.42 6.65
CA VAL A 67 -0.22 18.02 6.77
C VAL A 67 0.31 17.77 5.36
N GLY A 68 1.49 18.28 5.03
CA GLY A 68 2.06 18.14 3.70
C GLY A 68 3.51 18.61 3.63
N ALA A 69 4.10 18.44 2.45
CA ALA A 69 5.40 18.99 2.06
C ALA A 69 5.26 19.65 0.69
N ASP A 70 6.15 20.60 0.40
CA ASP A 70 6.22 21.32 -0.88
C ASP A 70 4.90 22.00 -1.29
N GLY A 71 4.14 22.48 -0.29
CA GLY A 71 2.85 23.14 -0.51
C GLY A 71 1.69 22.21 -0.88
N LEU A 72 1.91 20.89 -0.91
CA LEU A 72 0.89 19.90 -1.27
C LEU A 72 0.50 19.01 -0.08
N PRO A 73 -0.79 18.87 0.25
CA PRO A 73 -1.22 18.00 1.34
C PRO A 73 -0.90 16.53 1.03
N TYR A 74 -0.54 15.78 2.06
CA TYR A 74 -0.52 14.33 1.99
C TYR A 74 -1.96 13.83 1.90
N SER A 75 -2.27 13.07 0.85
CA SER A 75 -3.61 12.56 0.61
C SER A 75 -3.57 11.16 0.01
N SER A 76 -4.60 10.36 0.31
CA SER A 76 -4.74 9.01 -0.26
C SER A 76 -4.83 9.02 -1.79
N THR A 77 -5.36 10.08 -2.39
CA THR A 77 -5.38 10.23 -3.86
C THR A 77 -3.98 10.37 -4.41
N ARG A 78 -3.16 11.26 -3.85
CA ARG A 78 -1.77 11.44 -4.28
C ARG A 78 -0.95 10.16 -4.12
N ILE A 79 -1.09 9.48 -2.99
CA ILE A 79 -0.44 8.19 -2.72
C ILE A 79 -0.85 7.14 -3.77
N ARG A 80 -2.16 7.01 -4.07
CA ARG A 80 -2.66 6.07 -5.09
C ARG A 80 -2.10 6.39 -6.48
N THR A 81 -2.08 7.67 -6.87
CA THR A 81 -1.52 8.09 -8.15
C THR A 81 -0.03 7.76 -8.27
N MET A 82 0.76 8.02 -7.22
CA MET A 82 2.20 7.70 -7.23
C MET A 82 2.44 6.20 -7.32
N ILE A 83 1.71 5.39 -6.55
CA ILE A 83 1.83 3.93 -6.61
C ILE A 83 1.42 3.42 -7.99
N ALA A 84 0.27 3.85 -8.53
CA ALA A 84 -0.21 3.45 -9.85
C ALA A 84 0.75 3.85 -10.99
N ALA A 85 1.57 4.89 -10.79
CA ALA A 85 2.64 5.28 -11.72
C ALA A 85 3.96 4.50 -11.52
N GLY A 86 4.05 3.67 -10.47
CA GLY A 86 5.24 2.91 -10.10
C GLY A 86 6.25 3.70 -9.26
N ASP A 87 5.91 4.89 -8.77
CA ASP A 87 6.77 5.71 -7.88
C ASP A 87 6.68 5.23 -6.42
N VAL A 88 7.20 4.02 -6.20
CA VAL A 88 7.25 3.37 -4.88
C VAL A 88 8.32 3.95 -3.96
N ALA A 89 9.34 4.61 -4.52
CA ALA A 89 10.38 5.27 -3.74
C ALA A 89 9.89 6.63 -3.21
N GLY A 90 9.27 7.44 -4.07
CA GLY A 90 8.75 8.75 -3.71
C GLY A 90 7.62 8.69 -2.69
N VAL A 91 6.79 7.64 -2.73
CA VAL A 91 5.65 7.49 -1.80
C VAL A 91 6.09 7.32 -0.34
N VAL A 92 7.33 6.90 -0.07
CA VAL A 92 7.86 6.74 1.30
C VAL A 92 7.83 8.08 2.06
N ARG A 93 8.12 9.20 1.40
CA ARG A 93 8.06 10.53 2.01
C ARG A 93 6.64 10.92 2.46
N LEU A 94 5.61 10.36 1.84
CA LEU A 94 4.20 10.64 2.14
C LEU A 94 3.64 9.64 3.16
N LEU A 95 3.99 8.35 3.03
CA LEU A 95 3.51 7.28 3.91
C LEU A 95 4.32 7.17 5.21
N GLY A 96 5.55 7.70 5.22
CA GLY A 96 6.53 7.46 6.27
C GLY A 96 7.09 6.03 6.28
N ARG A 97 6.79 5.23 5.24
CA ARG A 97 7.22 3.83 5.13
C ARG A 97 7.15 3.32 3.70
N GLN A 98 7.82 2.21 3.43
CA GLN A 98 7.70 1.49 2.16
C GLN A 98 6.26 1.01 1.94
N TYR A 99 5.78 1.18 0.71
CA TYR A 99 4.54 0.53 0.28
C TYR A 99 4.72 -0.98 0.31
N ASN A 100 3.71 -1.71 0.77
CA ASN A 100 3.78 -3.15 0.91
C ASN A 100 2.54 -3.88 0.43
N LEU A 101 2.76 -5.13 0.06
CA LEU A 101 1.76 -6.11 -0.31
C LEU A 101 1.99 -7.38 0.53
N GLU A 102 0.92 -8.08 0.85
CA GLU A 102 0.96 -9.42 1.43
C GLU A 102 0.34 -10.39 0.44
N GLY A 103 1.00 -11.51 0.20
CA GLY A 103 0.50 -12.50 -0.73
C GLY A 103 0.87 -13.91 -0.33
N ARG A 104 0.00 -14.86 -0.70
CA ARG A 104 0.24 -16.28 -0.57
C ARG A 104 0.97 -16.78 -1.81
N VAL A 105 1.99 -17.60 -1.60
CA VAL A 105 2.71 -18.24 -2.70
C VAL A 105 1.88 -19.36 -3.30
N VAL A 106 1.61 -19.25 -4.59
CA VAL A 106 0.79 -20.19 -5.37
C VAL A 106 1.62 -20.84 -6.49
N PRO A 107 1.18 -22.01 -7.02
CA PRO A 107 1.76 -22.59 -8.22
C PRO A 107 1.69 -21.63 -9.41
N GLY A 108 2.73 -21.63 -10.24
CA GLY A 108 2.73 -20.95 -11.54
C GLY A 108 3.64 -21.68 -12.53
N ASP A 109 4.03 -21.00 -13.60
CA ASP A 109 4.68 -21.65 -14.76
C ASP A 109 6.12 -22.10 -14.51
N GLN A 110 6.71 -21.76 -13.35
CA GLN A 110 8.05 -22.20 -12.89
C GLN A 110 9.23 -21.92 -13.85
N ARG A 111 9.03 -21.13 -14.91
CA ARG A 111 10.03 -20.82 -15.95
C ARG A 111 11.31 -20.20 -15.39
N GLY A 112 11.22 -19.38 -14.35
CA GLY A 112 12.39 -18.76 -13.72
C GLY A 112 13.39 -19.79 -13.19
N ARG A 113 12.92 -20.96 -12.71
CA ARG A 113 13.79 -22.02 -12.20
C ARG A 113 14.69 -22.60 -13.29
N GLU A 114 14.17 -22.76 -14.51
CA GLU A 114 14.94 -23.26 -15.66
C GLU A 114 16.03 -22.28 -16.09
N LEU A 115 15.83 -20.98 -15.81
CA LEU A 115 16.76 -19.89 -16.14
C LEU A 115 17.77 -19.59 -15.02
N GLY A 116 17.74 -20.33 -13.91
CA GLY A 116 18.60 -20.08 -12.74
C GLY A 116 18.09 -19.03 -11.75
N PHE A 117 16.87 -18.50 -11.96
CA PHE A 117 16.23 -17.49 -11.12
C PHE A 117 14.87 -18.00 -10.62
N PRO A 118 14.84 -18.93 -9.65
CA PRO A 118 13.59 -19.48 -9.14
C PRO A 118 12.67 -18.36 -8.63
N THR A 119 11.47 -18.27 -9.19
CA THR A 119 10.43 -17.30 -8.80
C THR A 119 9.27 -17.99 -8.10
N ALA A 120 8.65 -17.27 -7.16
CA ALA A 120 7.39 -17.62 -6.53
C ALA A 120 6.28 -16.69 -7.03
N ASN A 121 5.16 -17.25 -7.46
CA ASN A 121 3.98 -16.49 -7.85
C ASN A 121 3.19 -16.13 -6.59
N LEU A 122 2.72 -14.88 -6.49
CA LEU A 122 1.95 -14.38 -5.37
C LEU A 122 0.51 -14.07 -5.76
N GLU A 123 -0.42 -14.59 -4.95
CA GLU A 123 -1.82 -14.18 -4.94
C GLU A 123 -2.06 -13.23 -3.77
N THR A 124 -2.74 -12.11 -4.02
CA THR A 124 -2.95 -11.05 -3.02
C THR A 124 -4.34 -10.46 -3.11
N GLU A 125 -4.89 -10.06 -1.97
CA GLU A 125 -6.13 -9.26 -1.89
C GLU A 125 -5.85 -7.75 -2.07
N LYS A 126 -4.60 -7.36 -2.31
CA LYS A 126 -4.22 -5.95 -2.45
C LYS A 126 -4.80 -5.36 -3.75
N GLU A 127 -5.78 -4.48 -3.60
CA GLU A 127 -6.44 -3.83 -4.74
C GLU A 127 -5.53 -2.88 -5.54
N LEU A 128 -4.63 -2.17 -4.85
CA LEU A 128 -3.72 -1.21 -5.48
C LEU A 128 -2.33 -1.85 -5.67
N LEU A 129 -1.99 -2.18 -6.91
CA LEU A 129 -0.65 -2.61 -7.28
C LEU A 129 0.14 -1.46 -7.92
N PRO A 130 1.48 -1.43 -7.76
CA PRO A 130 2.32 -0.56 -8.56
C PRO A 130 2.18 -0.84 -10.06
N ALA A 131 2.57 0.12 -10.90
CA ALA A 131 2.61 -0.07 -12.35
C ALA A 131 3.38 -1.34 -12.76
N SER A 132 3.04 -1.95 -13.89
CA SER A 132 3.77 -3.11 -14.39
C SER A 132 5.27 -2.81 -14.59
N GLY A 133 6.11 -3.78 -14.26
CA GLY A 133 7.56 -3.64 -14.31
C GLY A 133 8.28 -4.40 -13.20
N VAL A 134 9.58 -4.16 -13.13
CA VAL A 134 10.50 -4.85 -12.21
C VAL A 134 10.92 -3.92 -11.08
N TYR A 135 10.90 -4.43 -9.86
CA TYR A 135 11.12 -3.68 -8.63
C TYR A 135 12.15 -4.37 -7.74
N ALA A 136 13.03 -3.57 -7.11
CA ALA A 136 13.80 -4.00 -5.97
C ALA A 136 12.93 -3.95 -4.72
N VAL A 137 12.92 -5.04 -3.95
CA VAL A 137 12.05 -5.19 -2.79
C VAL A 137 12.80 -5.78 -1.60
N LYS A 138 12.32 -5.49 -0.39
CA LYS A 138 12.58 -6.34 0.78
C LYS A 138 11.44 -7.33 0.96
N VAL A 139 11.75 -8.57 1.29
CA VAL A 139 10.79 -9.65 1.47
C VAL A 139 10.86 -10.15 2.89
N ARG A 140 9.73 -10.13 3.59
CA ARG A 140 9.60 -10.75 4.90
C ARG A 140 8.94 -12.11 4.76
N HIS A 141 9.62 -13.13 5.28
CA HIS A 141 9.14 -14.49 5.39
C HIS A 141 9.29 -14.94 6.85
N GLY A 142 8.18 -15.04 7.58
CA GLY A 142 8.21 -15.25 9.03
C GLY A 142 8.95 -14.13 9.76
N SER A 143 9.98 -14.50 10.54
CA SER A 143 10.87 -13.55 11.23
C SER A 143 12.07 -13.09 10.40
N GLN A 144 12.28 -13.66 9.21
CA GLN A 144 13.44 -13.41 8.37
C GLN A 144 13.14 -12.35 7.30
N GLU A 145 14.16 -11.59 6.96
CA GLU A 145 14.13 -10.58 5.90
C GLU A 145 15.15 -10.97 4.82
N TYR A 146 14.71 -10.87 3.57
CA TYR A 146 15.49 -11.14 2.38
C TYR A 146 15.46 -9.94 1.45
N GLY A 147 16.49 -9.78 0.62
CA GLY A 147 16.39 -8.97 -0.58
C GLY A 147 15.59 -9.72 -1.65
N GLY A 148 15.01 -9.00 -2.60
CA GLY A 148 14.28 -9.63 -3.70
C GLY A 148 14.12 -8.73 -4.91
N VAL A 149 13.78 -9.37 -6.02
CA VAL A 149 13.31 -8.73 -7.24
C VAL A 149 11.87 -9.18 -7.47
N VAL A 150 10.97 -8.23 -7.70
CA VAL A 150 9.57 -8.51 -8.03
C VAL A 150 9.29 -8.04 -9.44
N ASN A 151 8.65 -8.90 -10.23
CA ASN A 151 8.04 -8.55 -11.49
C ASN A 151 6.51 -8.46 -11.31
N ILE A 152 5.93 -7.31 -11.66
CA ILE A 152 4.49 -7.12 -11.79
C ILE A 152 4.19 -7.10 -13.28
N GLY A 153 3.51 -8.14 -13.76
CA GLY A 153 3.13 -8.29 -15.15
C GLY A 153 1.64 -8.05 -15.39
N THR A 154 1.32 -7.81 -16.65
CA THR A 154 -0.07 -7.71 -17.12
C THR A 154 -0.34 -8.88 -18.06
N ARG A 155 -1.26 -9.80 -17.72
CA ARG A 155 -1.75 -10.76 -18.71
C ARG A 155 -2.74 -10.00 -19.62
N PRO A 156 -2.63 -10.03 -20.96
CA PRO A 156 -3.59 -9.36 -21.86
C PRO A 156 -4.66 -10.29 -22.44
N THR A 157 -4.49 -11.60 -22.38
CA THR A 157 -5.20 -12.58 -23.25
C THR A 157 -6.25 -13.46 -22.58
N PHE A 158 -6.62 -13.21 -21.33
CA PHE A 158 -7.68 -13.94 -20.63
C PHE A 158 -8.61 -12.90 -19.97
N GLY A 159 -9.93 -13.05 -20.14
CA GLY A 159 -10.91 -12.14 -19.54
C GLY A 159 -10.68 -11.98 -18.03
N ASP A 160 -10.86 -10.75 -17.53
CA ASP A 160 -10.68 -10.34 -16.13
C ASP A 160 -9.28 -10.60 -15.54
N ASN A 161 -8.22 -10.32 -16.31
CA ASN A 161 -6.84 -10.69 -15.97
C ASN A 161 -6.31 -10.09 -14.64
N PRO A 162 -6.02 -10.91 -13.61
CA PRO A 162 -5.25 -10.45 -12.46
C PRO A 162 -3.81 -10.16 -12.89
N SER A 163 -3.24 -9.06 -12.42
CA SER A 163 -1.80 -8.79 -12.54
C SER A 163 -1.01 -9.99 -11.98
N THR A 164 0.03 -10.43 -12.69
CA THR A 164 0.92 -11.48 -12.18
C THR A 164 1.99 -10.87 -11.31
N ILE A 165 2.19 -11.40 -10.11
CA ILE A 165 3.24 -10.96 -9.20
C ILE A 165 4.20 -12.13 -9.00
N GLU A 166 5.41 -11.99 -9.54
CA GLU A 166 6.47 -12.99 -9.42
C GLU A 166 7.60 -12.41 -8.59
N VAL A 167 8.01 -13.11 -7.54
CA VAL A 167 9.12 -12.69 -6.67
C VAL A 167 10.29 -13.69 -6.75
N HIS A 168 11.49 -13.18 -6.96
CA HIS A 168 12.74 -13.89 -6.76
C HIS A 168 13.39 -13.41 -5.46
N LEU A 169 13.53 -14.30 -4.47
CA LEU A 169 14.21 -13.99 -3.21
C LEU A 169 15.71 -14.20 -3.39
N LEU A 170 16.50 -13.19 -3.05
CA LEU A 170 17.95 -13.25 -3.10
C LEU A 170 18.47 -14.10 -1.94
N ASP A 171 19.44 -14.97 -2.24
CA ASP A 171 20.14 -15.83 -1.29
C ASP A 171 19.23 -16.80 -0.50
N PHE A 172 18.00 -17.01 -0.98
CA PHE A 172 17.05 -17.92 -0.37
C PHE A 172 17.16 -19.33 -0.97
N THR A 173 17.25 -20.33 -0.10
CA THR A 173 17.15 -21.74 -0.45
C THR A 173 16.02 -22.38 0.34
N GLY A 174 15.06 -23.01 -0.33
CA GLY A 174 13.95 -23.69 0.34
C GLY A 174 12.68 -23.72 -0.51
N GLN A 175 11.58 -24.18 0.10
CA GLN A 175 10.25 -24.27 -0.51
C GLN A 175 9.37 -23.14 0.03
N LEU A 176 8.73 -22.38 -0.85
CA LEU A 176 7.84 -21.27 -0.48
C LEU A 176 6.35 -21.56 -0.70
N TYR A 177 5.98 -22.66 -1.37
CA TYR A 177 4.59 -22.95 -1.70
C TYR A 177 3.67 -22.92 -0.47
N ASN A 178 2.51 -22.27 -0.63
CA ASN A 178 1.51 -22.06 0.41
C ASN A 178 1.94 -21.18 1.60
N GLN A 179 3.12 -20.56 1.53
CA GLN A 179 3.58 -19.63 2.56
C GLN A 179 3.16 -18.20 2.23
N ASN A 180 3.02 -17.38 3.27
CA ASN A 180 2.70 -15.97 3.13
C ASN A 180 3.99 -15.15 3.14
N LEU A 181 4.11 -14.26 2.15
CA LEU A 181 5.20 -13.30 2.05
C LEU A 181 4.63 -11.88 2.20
N ARG A 182 5.39 -11.02 2.88
CA ARG A 182 5.16 -9.58 2.84
C ARG A 182 6.28 -8.91 2.06
N ILE A 183 5.90 -8.21 1.01
CA ILE A 183 6.81 -7.53 0.08
C ILE A 183 6.79 -6.03 0.38
N TYR A 184 7.96 -5.42 0.50
CA TYR A 184 8.13 -3.99 0.71
C TYR A 184 8.86 -3.41 -0.50
N PHE A 185 8.17 -2.55 -1.25
CA PHE A 185 8.71 -1.93 -2.45
C PHE A 185 9.70 -0.83 -2.09
N VAL A 186 10.89 -0.88 -2.71
CA VAL A 186 11.97 0.07 -2.47
C VAL A 186 12.17 0.97 -3.68
N GLU A 187 12.39 0.38 -4.86
CA GLU A 187 12.66 1.13 -6.09
C GLU A 187 12.12 0.38 -7.31
N ARG A 188 11.66 1.12 -8.32
CA ARG A 188 11.34 0.58 -9.64
C ARG A 188 12.62 0.53 -10.47
N LEU A 189 13.03 -0.67 -10.89
CA LEU A 189 14.24 -0.87 -11.69
C LEU A 189 14.01 -0.53 -13.16
N ARG A 190 12.88 -1.01 -13.71
CA ARG A 190 12.48 -0.81 -15.12
C ARG A 190 11.01 -1.16 -15.36
N GLY A 191 10.48 -0.79 -16.53
CA GLY A 191 9.20 -1.28 -17.03
C GLY A 191 9.26 -2.69 -17.62
N GLU A 192 8.12 -3.22 -18.06
CA GLU A 192 8.06 -4.47 -18.82
C GLU A 192 8.81 -4.33 -20.16
N GLN A 193 9.54 -5.37 -20.54
CA GLN A 193 10.32 -5.43 -21.78
C GLN A 193 10.12 -6.79 -22.42
N LYS A 194 10.06 -6.81 -23.76
CA LYS A 194 10.10 -8.05 -24.54
C LYS A 194 11.54 -8.36 -24.91
N PHE A 195 11.93 -9.63 -24.80
CA PHE A 195 13.25 -10.11 -25.15
C PHE A 195 13.17 -10.95 -26.43
N LEU A 196 14.16 -10.77 -27.31
CA LEU A 196 14.22 -11.48 -28.61
C LEU A 196 14.62 -12.95 -28.45
N ASN A 197 15.38 -13.27 -27.41
CA ASN A 197 15.86 -14.61 -27.10
C ASN A 197 15.97 -14.81 -25.58
N VAL A 198 16.27 -16.05 -25.18
CA VAL A 198 16.43 -16.44 -23.76
C VAL A 198 17.67 -15.80 -23.14
N GLU A 199 18.76 -15.67 -23.89
CA GLU A 199 20.02 -15.07 -23.42
C GLU A 199 19.81 -13.62 -22.97
N GLY A 200 19.14 -12.79 -23.79
CA GLY A 200 18.84 -11.40 -23.42
C GLY A 200 17.92 -11.27 -22.21
N LEU A 201 17.01 -12.24 -22.00
CA LEU A 201 16.20 -12.29 -20.79
C LEU A 201 17.06 -12.60 -19.55
N VAL A 202 17.96 -13.57 -19.64
CA VAL A 202 18.88 -13.95 -18.55
C VAL A 202 19.81 -12.79 -18.19
N ASP A 203 20.36 -12.10 -19.19
CA ASP A 203 21.23 -10.93 -18.98
C ASP A 203 20.49 -9.80 -18.25
N ALA A 204 19.25 -9.52 -18.66
CA ALA A 204 18.42 -8.51 -18.03
C ALA A 204 18.07 -8.87 -16.58
N ILE A 205 17.67 -10.12 -16.31
CA ILE A 205 17.38 -10.58 -14.94
C ILE A 205 18.65 -10.50 -14.07
N SER A 206 19.80 -10.90 -14.61
CA SER A 206 21.09 -10.81 -13.90
C SER A 206 21.43 -9.37 -13.53
N ALA A 207 21.24 -8.43 -14.47
CA ALA A 207 21.45 -7.00 -14.22
C ALA A 207 20.47 -6.45 -13.19
N ASP A 208 19.19 -6.84 -13.24
CA ASP A 208 18.17 -6.46 -12.26
C ASP A 208 18.54 -6.94 -10.85
N VAL A 209 18.98 -8.20 -10.71
CA VAL A 209 19.42 -8.79 -9.44
C VAL A 209 20.63 -8.05 -8.87
N LEU A 210 21.64 -7.76 -9.70
CA LEU A 210 22.83 -7.02 -9.27
C LEU A 210 22.47 -5.62 -8.80
N ARG A 211 21.63 -4.90 -9.56
CA ARG A 211 21.16 -3.56 -9.18
C ARG A 211 20.31 -3.60 -7.91
N ALA A 212 19.44 -4.58 -7.76
CA ALA A 212 18.64 -4.76 -6.56
C ALA A 212 19.53 -4.97 -5.32
N ARG A 213 20.59 -5.78 -5.41
CA ARG A 213 21.55 -5.95 -4.30
C ARG A 213 22.15 -4.63 -3.83
N GLN A 214 22.59 -3.80 -4.77
CA GLN A 214 23.18 -2.49 -4.47
C GLN A 214 22.17 -1.55 -3.80
N ILE A 215 20.95 -1.47 -4.35
CA ILE A 215 19.87 -0.63 -3.81
C ILE A 215 19.43 -1.08 -2.41
N LEU A 216 19.35 -2.39 -2.19
CA LEU A 216 18.75 -2.95 -0.97
C LEU A 216 19.71 -3.04 0.20
N GLN A 217 21.03 -3.00 -0.04
CA GLN A 217 22.05 -3.10 1.00
C GLN A 217 21.89 -2.06 2.13
N PRO A 218 21.72 -0.74 1.85
CA PRO A 218 21.54 0.26 2.90
C PRO A 218 20.11 0.36 3.45
N VAL A 219 19.15 -0.36 2.86
CA VAL A 219 17.73 -0.14 3.14
C VAL A 219 17.26 -0.96 4.34
N GLN A 220 16.72 -0.26 5.33
CA GLN A 220 15.97 -0.84 6.43
C GLN A 220 14.47 -0.64 6.21
N ILE A 221 13.67 -1.67 6.52
CA ILE A 221 12.22 -1.58 6.48
C ILE A 221 11.76 -0.70 7.63
N ILE A 222 11.09 0.41 7.32
CA ILE A 222 10.56 1.31 8.34
C ILE A 222 9.35 0.63 8.99
N GLN A 223 9.43 0.37 10.30
CA GLN A 223 8.34 -0.24 11.04
C GLN A 223 7.47 0.81 11.73
N TYR A 224 6.17 0.53 11.84
CA TYR A 224 5.16 1.45 12.39
C TYR A 224 5.51 2.02 13.79
N ARG A 225 6.32 1.30 14.59
CA ARG A 225 6.71 1.74 15.94
C ARG A 225 7.75 2.87 15.95
N GLU A 226 8.53 3.06 14.89
CA GLU A 226 9.68 3.98 14.87
C GLU A 226 9.24 5.45 14.69
N TYR A 227 8.06 5.70 14.12
CA TYR A 227 7.52 7.06 13.92
C TYR A 227 7.00 7.71 15.21
N LEU A 228 6.61 6.90 16.21
CA LEU A 228 6.09 7.40 17.49
C LEU A 228 7.21 7.70 18.50
N SER A 229 8.43 7.24 18.24
CA SER A 229 9.62 7.45 19.07
C SER A 229 10.48 8.65 18.65
N LEU A 230 10.17 9.29 17.52
CA LEU A 230 10.76 10.57 17.16
C LEU A 230 10.12 11.66 18.04
N LYS A 231 10.66 11.83 19.24
CA LYS A 231 10.45 13.00 20.10
C LYS A 231 11.55 14.03 19.86
#